data_AF-A0A2H5VE50-F1
#
_entry.id   AF-A0A2H5VE50-F1
#
_cell.length_a   1.000
_cell.length_b   1.000
_cell.length_c   1.000
_cell.angle_alpha   90.00
_cell.angle_beta   90.00
_cell.angle_gamma   90.00
#
_symmetry.space_group_name_H-M   'P 1'
#
loop_
_entity.id
_entity.type
_entity.pdbx_description
1 polymer ?
#
loop_
_entity_poly.entity_id
_entity_poly.type
_entity_poly.pdbx_seq_one_letter_code
_entity_poly.pdbx_strand_id
1 'polypeptide(L)'
;MEKILNNLQEVKDIINHALIIALRNKDVKELKEKIWKAHFKLEYSIALLKLKEDPLPFLDGRVERLDIKDALVEALDNIDLAINLIEKSKIGDAINRLRRARNNLKYIFSDLRKL
;
A
#
# COMPACT_ATOMS: atom_id res chain seq x y z
N MET A 1 -11.05 12.15 6.18
CA MET A 1 -10.19 11.74 5.04
C MET A 1 -8.71 11.93 5.36
N GLU A 2 -8.33 13.02 6.02
CA GLU A 2 -6.96 13.33 6.47
C GLU A 2 -6.23 12.16 7.17
N LYS A 3 -6.86 11.46 8.12
CA LYS A 3 -6.24 10.28 8.79
C LYS A 3 -5.86 9.16 7.81
N ILE A 4 -6.69 8.91 6.79
CA ILE A 4 -6.42 7.88 5.78
C ILE A 4 -5.27 8.34 4.87
N LEU A 5 -5.27 9.61 4.45
CA LEU A 5 -4.20 10.19 3.65
C LEU A 5 -2.85 10.14 4.37
N ASN A 6 -2.82 10.50 5.66
CA ASN A 6 -1.61 10.44 6.47
C ASN A 6 -1.11 9.00 6.60
N ASN A 7 -2.01 8.04 6.88
CA ASN A 7 -1.63 6.62 6.93
C ASN A 7 -1.06 6.12 5.61
N LEU A 8 -1.71 6.41 4.48
CA LEU A 8 -1.21 5.99 3.18
C LEU A 8 0.16 6.61 2.90
N GLN A 9 0.39 7.87 3.32
CA GLN A 9 1.64 8.57 3.05
C GLN A 9 2.77 7.92 3.85
N GLU A 10 2.51 7.58 5.11
CA GLU A 10 3.41 6.78 5.92
C GLU A 10 3.70 5.39 5.30
N VAL A 11 2.69 4.70 4.77
CA VAL A 11 2.89 3.40 4.07
C VAL A 11 3.86 3.57 2.90
N LYS A 12 3.66 4.59 2.07
CA LYS A 12 4.55 4.89 0.94
C LYS A 12 5.98 5.19 1.40
N ASP A 13 6.16 5.93 2.48
CA ASP A 13 7.49 6.26 3.01
C ASP A 13 8.19 5.04 3.60
N ILE A 14 7.43 4.16 4.28
CA ILE A 14 7.93 2.87 4.75
C ILE A 14 8.38 2.00 3.58
N ILE A 15 7.58 1.91 2.50
CA ILE A 15 7.95 1.15 1.30
C ILE A 15 9.20 1.72 0.63
N ASN A 16 9.34 3.05 0.55
CA ASN A 16 10.56 3.67 0.04
C ASN A 16 11.79 3.28 0.87
N HIS A 17 11.66 3.26 2.20
CA HIS A 17 12.75 2.86 3.08
C HIS A 17 13.07 1.36 2.95
N ALA A 18 12.04 0.50 2.84
CA ALA A 18 12.20 -0.93 2.59
C ALA A 18 12.94 -1.20 1.27
N LEU A 19 12.61 -0.46 0.21
CA LEU A 19 13.31 -0.55 -1.08
C LEU A 19 14.80 -0.20 -0.95
N ILE A 20 15.16 0.81 -0.17
CA ILE A 20 16.56 1.20 0.07
C ILE A 20 17.31 0.07 0.78
N ILE A 21 16.70 -0.58 1.78
CA ILE A 21 17.32 -1.70 2.52
C ILE A 21 17.51 -2.90 1.61
N ALA A 22 16.46 -3.27 0.87
CA ALA A 22 16.48 -4.41 -0.05
C ALA A 22 17.54 -4.23 -1.14
N LEU A 23 17.65 -3.04 -1.75
CA LEU A 23 18.65 -2.74 -2.77
C LEU A 23 20.10 -2.78 -2.24
N ARG A 24 20.28 -2.54 -0.94
CA ARG A 24 21.60 -2.56 -0.30
C ARG A 24 21.95 -3.94 0.29
N ASN A 25 21.06 -4.94 0.18
CA ASN A 25 21.22 -6.28 0.77
C ASN A 25 21.69 -6.24 2.24
N LYS A 26 21.20 -5.27 3.02
CA LYS A 26 21.76 -4.97 4.35
C LYS A 26 21.22 -5.87 5.44
N ASP A 27 19.91 -5.82 5.65
CA ASP A 27 19.27 -6.42 6.81
C ASP A 27 17.88 -6.95 6.44
N VAL A 28 17.78 -8.27 6.32
CA VAL A 28 16.52 -8.96 6.00
C VAL A 28 15.52 -8.83 7.15
N LYS A 29 15.98 -8.76 8.40
CA LYS A 29 15.11 -8.59 9.57
C LYS A 29 14.49 -7.20 9.56
N GLU A 30 15.31 -6.16 9.40
CA GLU A 30 14.82 -4.78 9.30
C GLU A 30 13.87 -4.61 8.10
N LEU A 31 14.21 -5.23 6.96
CA LEU A 31 13.35 -5.23 5.78
C LEU A 31 11.97 -5.85 6.07
N LYS A 32 11.92 -7.02 6.71
CA LYS A 32 10.67 -7.69 7.09
C LYS A 32 9.84 -6.81 8.04
N GLU A 33 10.46 -6.26 9.08
CA GLU A 33 9.78 -5.40 10.05
C GLU A 33 9.12 -4.18 9.37
N LYS A 34 9.83 -3.54 8.44
CA LYS A 34 9.26 -2.41 7.70
C LYS A 34 8.09 -2.84 6.83
N ILE A 35 8.20 -3.94 6.10
CA ILE A 35 7.14 -4.37 5.18
C ILE A 35 5.89 -4.82 5.95
N TRP A 36 6.05 -5.51 7.08
CA TRP A 36 4.94 -5.81 7.99
C TRP A 36 4.26 -4.54 8.51
N LYS A 37 5.03 -3.51 8.88
CA LYS A 37 4.46 -2.22 9.28
C LYS A 37 3.67 -1.56 8.15
N ALA A 38 4.14 -1.64 6.91
CA ALA A 38 3.44 -1.13 5.74
C ALA A 38 2.12 -1.90 5.49
N HIS A 39 2.15 -3.23 5.58
CA HIS A 39 0.99 -4.11 5.48
C HIS A 39 -0.11 -3.70 6.45
N PHE A 40 0.17 -3.73 7.76
CA PHE A 40 -0.84 -3.42 8.78
C PHE A 40 -1.44 -2.02 8.63
N LYS A 41 -0.62 -1.02 8.27
CA LYS A 41 -1.12 0.34 8.05
C LYS A 41 -2.00 0.44 6.80
N LEU A 42 -1.68 -0.30 5.74
CA LEU A 42 -2.48 -0.32 4.52
C LEU A 42 -3.81 -1.05 4.75
N GLU A 43 -3.79 -2.22 5.38
CA GLU A 43 -5.01 -2.93 5.80
C GLU A 43 -5.90 -2.07 6.69
N TYR A 44 -5.32 -1.41 7.68
CA TYR A 44 -6.06 -0.51 8.56
C TYR A 44 -6.70 0.65 7.77
N SER A 45 -6.00 1.18 6.77
CA SER A 45 -6.54 2.24 5.91
C SER A 45 -7.70 1.75 5.03
N ILE A 46 -7.60 0.53 4.49
CA ILE A 46 -8.67 -0.13 3.74
C ILE A 46 -9.88 -0.39 4.65
N ALA A 47 -9.66 -0.88 5.87
CA ALA A 47 -10.72 -1.10 6.84
C ALA A 47 -11.42 0.22 7.24
N LEU A 48 -10.66 1.30 7.47
CA LEU A 48 -11.23 2.62 7.74
C LEU A 48 -12.05 3.17 6.57
N LEU A 49 -11.65 2.90 5.33
CA LEU A 49 -12.42 3.25 4.14
C LEU A 49 -13.74 2.46 4.11
N LYS A 50 -13.70 1.15 4.33
CA LYS A 50 -14.89 0.29 4.41
C LYS A 50 -15.85 0.72 5.53
N LEU A 51 -15.34 1.07 6.72
CA LEU A 51 -16.16 1.50 7.86
C LEU A 51 -16.78 2.89 7.68
N LYS A 52 -16.14 3.78 6.90
CA LYS A 52 -16.73 5.07 6.53
C LYS A 52 -17.83 4.91 5.47
N GLU A 53 -17.92 3.75 4.84
CA GLU A 53 -18.99 3.37 3.92
C GLU A 53 -20.08 2.58 4.66
N ASP A 54 -20.80 3.21 5.58
CA ASP A 54 -22.19 2.81 5.85
C ASP A 54 -23.03 3.12 4.59
N PRO A 55 -24.14 2.41 4.32
CA PRO A 55 -24.77 2.35 3.00
C PRO A 55 -25.54 3.65 2.74
N LEU A 56 -24.86 4.73 2.36
CA LEU A 56 -25.55 5.96 2.02
C LEU A 56 -25.96 6.06 0.53
N PRO A 57 -27.04 6.78 0.19
CA PRO A 57 -27.71 6.65 -1.10
C PRO A 57 -26.88 7.39 -2.15
N PHE A 58 -26.02 6.65 -2.86
CA PHE A 58 -25.05 7.21 -3.80
C PHE A 58 -25.22 6.69 -5.24
N LEU A 59 -26.41 6.20 -5.57
CA LEU A 59 -26.79 5.91 -6.94
C LEU A 59 -27.01 7.23 -7.71
N ASP A 60 -25.93 8.00 -7.91
CA ASP A 60 -25.87 9.07 -8.90
C ASP A 60 -24.43 9.23 -9.45
N GLY A 61 -23.78 8.08 -9.73
CA GLY A 61 -22.58 8.00 -10.55
C GLY A 61 -21.28 8.56 -9.91
N ARG A 62 -20.07 8.35 -10.43
CA ARG A 62 -19.59 7.75 -11.68
C ARG A 62 -18.15 7.27 -11.41
N VAL A 63 -17.85 5.99 -11.66
CA VAL A 63 -16.57 5.39 -12.15
C VAL A 63 -15.21 5.70 -11.46
N GLU A 64 -14.96 6.81 -10.78
CA GLU A 64 -13.61 7.18 -10.28
C GLU A 64 -13.22 6.59 -8.90
N ARG A 65 -14.16 5.98 -8.16
CA ARG A 65 -13.89 5.40 -6.81
C ARG A 65 -13.59 3.90 -6.79
N LEU A 66 -13.97 3.16 -7.84
CA LEU A 66 -13.60 1.74 -7.96
C LEU A 66 -12.08 1.60 -8.10
N ASP A 67 -11.47 2.42 -8.94
CA ASP A 67 -10.03 2.41 -9.20
C ASP A 67 -9.18 2.63 -7.93
N ILE A 68 -9.63 3.47 -7.00
CA ILE A 68 -8.90 3.72 -5.74
C ILE A 68 -8.95 2.51 -4.83
N LYS A 69 -10.12 1.85 -4.70
CA LYS A 69 -10.25 0.64 -3.89
C LYS A 69 -9.43 -0.50 -4.48
N ASP A 70 -9.54 -0.70 -5.79
CA ASP A 70 -8.82 -1.74 -6.50
C ASP A 70 -7.31 -1.49 -6.44
N ALA A 71 -6.86 -0.24 -6.61
CA ALA A 71 -5.44 0.11 -6.46
C ALA A 71 -4.93 -0.10 -5.02
N LEU A 72 -5.76 0.11 -4.00
CA LEU A 72 -5.39 -0.13 -2.60
C LEU A 72 -5.28 -1.63 -2.32
N VAL A 73 -6.22 -2.43 -2.81
CA VAL A 73 -6.19 -3.90 -2.70
C VAL A 73 -4.99 -4.44 -3.46
N GLU A 74 -4.74 -3.99 -4.69
CA GLU A 74 -3.58 -4.44 -5.46
C GLU A 74 -2.26 -3.99 -4.80
N ALA A 75 -2.23 -2.82 -4.15
CA ALA A 75 -1.07 -2.41 -3.36
C ALA A 75 -0.82 -3.37 -2.18
N LEU A 76 -1.88 -3.82 -1.50
CA LEU A 76 -1.80 -4.79 -0.41
C LEU A 76 -1.33 -6.15 -0.91
N ASP A 77 -1.93 -6.68 -1.99
CA ASP A 77 -1.51 -7.95 -2.60
C ASP A 77 -0.02 -7.94 -3.00
N ASN A 78 0.47 -6.82 -3.53
CA ASN A 78 1.89 -6.68 -3.84
C ASN A 78 2.76 -6.65 -2.58
N ILE A 79 2.29 -6.09 -1.46
CA ILE A 79 3.02 -6.15 -0.17
C ILE A 79 3.06 -7.60 0.35
N ASP A 80 1.95 -8.32 0.31
CA ASP A 80 1.85 -9.71 0.77
C ASP A 80 2.75 -10.64 -0.03
N LEU A 81 2.76 -10.46 -1.35
CA LEU A 81 3.68 -11.17 -2.23
C LEU A 81 5.13 -10.81 -1.91
N ALA A 82 5.44 -9.55 -1.60
CA ALA A 82 6.79 -9.17 -1.21
C ALA A 82 7.23 -9.85 0.10
N ILE A 83 6.35 -9.92 1.11
CA ILE A 83 6.63 -10.65 2.37
C ILE A 83 6.99 -12.10 2.08
N ASN A 84 6.12 -12.81 1.34
CA ASN A 84 6.33 -14.20 0.95
C ASN A 84 7.65 -14.42 0.18
N LEU A 85 8.02 -13.47 -0.70
CA LEU A 85 9.25 -13.56 -1.48
C LEU A 85 10.50 -13.32 -0.61
N ILE A 86 10.43 -12.43 0.37
CA ILE A 86 11.53 -12.18 1.32
C ILE A 86 11.76 -13.39 2.22
N GLU A 87 10.69 -14.06 2.66
CA GLU A 87 10.80 -15.32 3.41
C GLU A 87 11.48 -16.43 2.60
N LYS A 88 11.27 -16.44 1.28
CA LYS A 88 11.92 -17.36 0.35
C LYS A 88 13.29 -16.86 -0.14
N SER A 89 13.84 -15.80 0.45
CA SER A 89 15.11 -15.16 0.06
C SER A 89 15.14 -14.65 -1.40
N LYS A 90 13.98 -14.44 -2.03
CA LYS A 90 13.83 -13.90 -3.40
C LYS A 90 13.74 -12.38 -3.38
N ILE A 91 14.81 -11.72 -2.94
CA ILE A 91 14.83 -10.26 -2.71
C ILE A 91 14.58 -9.45 -3.99
N GLY A 92 15.12 -9.89 -5.13
CA GLY A 92 14.90 -9.21 -6.43
C GLY A 92 13.43 -9.14 -6.83
N ASP A 93 12.71 -10.26 -6.67
CA ASP A 93 11.28 -10.31 -6.95
C ASP A 93 10.47 -9.49 -5.94
N ALA A 94 10.87 -9.52 -4.66
CA ALA A 94 10.24 -8.70 -3.63
C ALA A 94 10.37 -7.21 -3.91
N ILE A 95 11.53 -6.75 -4.40
CA ILE A 95 11.74 -5.35 -4.83
C ILE A 95 10.76 -4.98 -5.95
N ASN A 96 10.54 -5.86 -6.92
CA ASN A 96 9.61 -5.61 -8.02
C ASN A 96 8.17 -5.45 -7.51
N ARG A 97 7.76 -6.27 -6.54
CA ARG A 97 6.45 -6.16 -5.89
C ARG A 97 6.30 -4.87 -5.07
N LEU A 98 7.29 -4.53 -4.26
CA LEU A 98 7.31 -3.27 -3.49
C LEU A 98 7.25 -2.04 -4.41
N ARG A 99 7.91 -2.07 -5.58
CA ARG A 99 7.81 -0.99 -6.58
C ARG A 99 6.40 -0.84 -7.14
N ARG A 100 5.70 -1.94 -7.40
CA ARG A 100 4.29 -1.93 -7.86
C ARG A 100 3.38 -1.36 -6.77
N ALA A 101 3.47 -1.86 -5.54
CA ALA A 101 2.70 -1.33 -4.41
C ALA A 101 2.90 0.19 -4.23
N ARG A 102 4.15 0.66 -4.29
CA ARG A 102 4.46 2.09 -4.25
C ARG A 102 3.82 2.88 -5.39
N ASN A 103 3.83 2.34 -6.60
CA ASN A 103 3.26 3.02 -7.77
C ASN A 103 1.74 3.13 -7.66
N ASN A 104 1.06 2.09 -7.16
CA ASN A 104 -0.37 2.12 -6.89
C ASN A 104 -0.69 3.18 -5.84
N LEU A 105 0.08 3.26 -4.75
CA LEU A 105 -0.09 4.33 -3.75
C LEU A 105 0.14 5.73 -4.36
N LYS A 106 1.10 5.89 -5.28
CA LYS A 106 1.30 7.18 -5.98
C LYS A 106 0.08 7.56 -6.83
N TYR A 107 -0.51 6.60 -7.54
CA TYR A 107 -1.74 6.80 -8.30
C TYR A 107 -2.87 7.27 -7.39
N ILE A 108 -3.08 6.56 -6.27
CA ILE A 108 -4.08 6.92 -5.25
C ILE A 108 -3.87 8.35 -4.73
N PHE A 109 -2.63 8.78 -4.45
CA PHE A 109 -2.38 10.17 -4.02
C PHE A 109 -2.70 11.21 -5.08
N SER A 110 -2.44 10.89 -6.36
CA SER A 110 -2.74 11.79 -7.46
C SER A 110 -4.25 12.07 -7.53
N ASP A 111 -5.07 11.05 -7.28
CA ASP A 111 -6.53 11.20 -7.38
C ASP A 111 -7.16 11.69 -6.08
N LEU A 112 -6.70 11.23 -4.92
CA LEU A 112 -7.21 11.71 -3.63
C LEU A 112 -6.85 13.18 -3.34
N ARG A 113 -5.82 13.76 -3.98
CA ARG A 113 -5.52 15.21 -3.87
C ARG A 113 -6.45 16.09 -4.71
N LYS A 114 -7.16 15.53 -5.69
CA LYS A 114 -8.10 16.27 -6.53
C LYS A 114 -9.50 16.35 -5.91
N LEU A 115 -9.77 15.52 -4.90
CA LEU A 115 -11.01 15.48 -4.12
C LEU A 115 -10.93 16.45 -2.93
#